data_AF-A0A1N7PP55-F1
#
_entry.id   AF-A0A1N7PP55-F1
#
_cell.length_a   1.000
_cell.length_b   1.000
_cell.length_c   1.000
_cell.angle_alpha   90.00
_cell.angle_beta   90.00
_cell.angle_gamma   90.00
#
_symmetry.space_group_name_H-M   'P 1'
#
loop_
_entity.id
_entity.type
_entity.pdbx_description
1 polymer ?
#
loop_
_entity_poly.entity_id
_entity_poly.type
_entity_poly.pdbx_seq_one_letter_code
_entity_poly.pdbx_strand_id
1 'polypeptide(L)'
;MGAPHNIKRYGEVWPEFRIQSGLEILEKLKDKIIISGGWAWHFMSEPGHTEYKHAHDHKDIDVFVKKENVAEVVIILQQEGFQKVWTRYDHLQSEENFRRYEKTVELENGKFHRITIDFFERNDLETVEANGFTVVKPEVLLTFYRNIHSSDKCWAVMAAKDLLEKRIDPIGHPKLSEMPK
;
A
#
# COMPACT_ATOMS: atom_id res chain seq x y z
N MET A 1 2.66 1.83 -15.25
CA MET A 1 1.27 1.54 -14.81
C MET A 1 0.37 1.44 -16.03
N GLY A 2 -0.56 0.48 -16.04
CA GLY A 2 -1.54 0.34 -17.11
C GLY A 2 -2.39 1.60 -17.23
N ALA A 3 -2.64 2.04 -18.45
CA ALA A 3 -3.38 3.26 -18.74
C ALA A 3 -4.69 3.31 -17.95
N PRO A 4 -4.98 4.38 -17.17
CA PRO A 4 -6.21 4.54 -16.38
C PRO A 4 -7.50 4.62 -17.22
N HIS A 5 -7.41 4.33 -18.52
CA HIS A 5 -8.50 4.41 -19.48
C HIS A 5 -8.71 3.11 -20.26
N ASN A 6 -7.94 2.05 -20.00
CA ASN A 6 -8.21 0.78 -20.66
C ASN A 6 -9.26 -0.02 -19.89
N ILE A 7 -10.53 0.36 -20.08
CA ILE A 7 -11.71 -0.35 -19.56
C ILE A 7 -11.64 -1.85 -19.91
N LYS A 8 -10.94 -2.24 -20.98
CA LYS A 8 -10.72 -3.65 -21.34
C LYS A 8 -9.92 -4.45 -20.30
N ARG A 9 -9.28 -3.79 -19.34
CA ARG A 9 -8.53 -4.40 -18.24
C ARG A 9 -9.29 -4.36 -16.91
N TYR A 10 -10.51 -3.81 -16.90
CA TYR A 10 -11.39 -3.93 -15.74
C TYR A 10 -11.68 -5.41 -15.49
N GLY A 11 -11.69 -5.80 -14.22
CA GLY A 11 -11.79 -7.21 -13.84
C GLY A 11 -10.46 -7.96 -13.79
N GLU A 12 -9.33 -7.36 -14.19
CA GLU A 12 -8.02 -7.99 -13.92
C GLU A 12 -7.76 -8.08 -12.42
N VAL A 13 -7.52 -9.29 -11.95
CA VAL A 13 -7.21 -9.59 -10.55
C VAL A 13 -5.69 -9.67 -10.36
N TRP A 14 -5.20 -9.27 -9.19
CA TRP A 14 -3.85 -9.57 -8.76
C TRP A 14 -3.65 -11.08 -8.57
N PRO A 15 -2.50 -11.65 -8.97
CA PRO A 15 -2.20 -13.03 -8.65
C PRO A 15 -2.10 -13.23 -7.13
N GLU A 16 -2.68 -14.31 -6.62
CA GLU A 16 -2.73 -14.64 -5.19
C GLU A 16 -1.35 -14.59 -4.50
N PHE A 17 -0.32 -15.16 -5.13
CA PHE A 17 1.04 -15.18 -4.57
C PHE A 17 1.58 -13.79 -4.22
N ARG A 18 1.17 -12.74 -4.95
CA ARG A 18 1.62 -11.36 -4.70
C ARG A 18 1.01 -10.81 -3.44
N ILE A 19 -0.28 -11.10 -3.22
CA ILE A 19 -1.00 -10.68 -2.01
C ILE A 19 -0.40 -11.41 -0.81
N GLN A 20 -0.22 -12.73 -0.91
CA GLN A 20 0.38 -13.53 0.16
C GLN A 20 1.80 -13.07 0.50
N SER A 21 2.66 -12.87 -0.49
CA SER A 21 4.03 -12.38 -0.28
C SER A 21 4.08 -11.02 0.42
N GLY A 22 3.13 -10.12 0.10
CA GLY A 22 3.02 -8.83 0.77
C GLY A 22 2.49 -8.95 2.20
N LEU A 23 1.45 -9.76 2.43
CA LEU A 23 0.89 -10.01 3.75
C LEU A 23 1.92 -10.62 4.71
N GLU A 24 2.74 -11.57 4.24
CA GLU A 24 3.77 -12.22 5.05
C GLU A 24 4.76 -11.22 5.67
N ILE A 25 5.23 -10.24 4.88
CA ILE A 25 6.15 -9.23 5.41
C ILE A 25 5.41 -8.17 6.23
N LEU A 26 4.19 -7.79 5.83
CA LEU A 26 3.39 -6.83 6.58
C LEU A 26 3.03 -7.34 7.98
N GLU A 27 2.71 -8.62 8.15
CA GLU A 27 2.41 -9.21 9.46
C GLU A 27 3.63 -9.14 10.40
N LYS A 28 4.85 -9.32 9.88
CA LYS A 28 6.10 -9.19 10.66
C LYS A 28 6.39 -7.76 11.11
N LEU A 29 5.87 -6.79 10.35
CA LEU A 29 6.09 -5.36 10.57
C LEU A 29 4.95 -4.67 11.32
N LYS A 30 3.79 -5.33 11.42
CA LYS A 30 2.48 -4.82 11.85
C LYS A 30 2.49 -3.81 12.99
N ASP A 31 3.15 -4.11 14.09
CA ASP A 31 3.15 -3.26 15.30
C ASP A 31 4.07 -2.03 15.21
N LYS A 32 4.79 -1.88 14.09
CA LYS A 32 5.88 -0.91 13.93
C LYS A 32 5.69 0.05 12.77
N ILE A 33 4.73 -0.26 11.89
CA ILE A 33 4.49 0.46 10.65
C ILE A 33 3.07 1.01 10.62
N ILE A 34 2.88 2.00 9.76
CA ILE A 34 1.58 2.56 9.41
C ILE A 34 1.43 2.33 7.91
N ILE A 35 0.43 1.57 7.50
CA ILE A 35 0.25 1.19 6.09
C ILE A 35 -0.40 2.34 5.32
N SER A 36 0.08 2.55 4.10
CA SER A 36 -0.37 3.59 3.17
C SER A 36 -0.67 3.00 1.78
N GLY A 37 -0.99 3.88 0.83
CA GLY A 37 -1.13 3.53 -0.58
C GLY A 37 -2.25 2.53 -0.88
N GLY A 38 -2.02 1.66 -1.86
CA GLY A 38 -3.00 0.63 -2.25
C GLY A 38 -3.27 -0.40 -1.16
N TRP A 39 -2.25 -0.72 -0.36
CA TRP A 39 -2.37 -1.66 0.76
C TRP A 39 -3.25 -1.13 1.89
N ALA A 40 -3.22 0.18 2.16
CA ALA A 40 -4.14 0.76 3.14
C ALA A 40 -5.61 0.60 2.70
N TRP A 41 -5.92 0.83 1.43
CA TRP A 41 -7.27 0.59 0.89
C TRP A 41 -7.69 -0.88 0.93
N HIS A 42 -6.75 -1.80 0.70
CA HIS A 42 -6.99 -3.22 0.90
C HIS A 42 -7.42 -3.53 2.33
N PHE A 43 -6.68 -3.08 3.35
CA PHE A 43 -7.04 -3.33 4.74
C PHE A 43 -8.29 -2.58 5.20
N MET A 44 -8.65 -1.47 4.55
CA MET A 44 -9.90 -0.77 4.81
C MET A 44 -11.10 -1.36 4.07
N SER A 45 -10.90 -2.29 3.12
CA SER A 45 -12.00 -2.95 2.41
C SER A 45 -12.57 -4.13 3.18
N GLU A 46 -13.70 -4.67 2.73
CA GLU A 46 -14.32 -5.85 3.33
C GLU A 46 -13.36 -7.06 3.32
N PRO A 47 -13.26 -7.85 4.40
CA PRO A 47 -12.42 -9.03 4.41
C PRO A 47 -12.81 -10.04 3.31
N GLY A 48 -11.83 -10.60 2.61
CA GLY A 48 -12.06 -11.61 1.57
C GLY A 48 -12.60 -11.07 0.24
N HIS A 49 -12.54 -9.75 0.02
CA HIS A 49 -12.90 -9.14 -1.26
C HIS A 49 -11.96 -9.58 -2.40
N THR A 50 -12.40 -9.36 -3.65
CA THR A 50 -11.57 -9.66 -4.83
C THR A 50 -10.55 -8.55 -5.08
N GLU A 51 -9.27 -8.92 -5.20
CA GLU A 51 -8.18 -7.97 -5.46
C GLU A 51 -8.07 -7.54 -6.92
N TYR A 52 -8.94 -6.63 -7.35
CA TYR A 52 -8.82 -6.04 -8.67
C TYR A 52 -7.63 -5.07 -8.73
N LYS A 53 -6.83 -5.16 -9.81
CA LYS A 53 -5.72 -4.22 -10.07
C LYS A 53 -6.13 -2.77 -10.18
N HIS A 54 -7.41 -2.52 -10.46
CA HIS A 54 -7.99 -1.18 -10.55
C HIS A 54 -8.65 -0.74 -9.23
N ALA A 55 -8.95 -1.67 -8.31
CA ALA A 55 -9.41 -1.34 -6.97
C ALA A 55 -8.24 -0.92 -6.09
N HIS A 56 -7.24 -1.79 -5.98
CA HIS A 56 -6.07 -1.62 -5.12
C HIS A 56 -4.78 -1.78 -5.92
N ASP A 57 -3.83 -0.86 -5.71
CA ASP A 57 -2.50 -0.98 -6.31
C ASP A 57 -1.56 -1.75 -5.37
N HIS A 58 -1.29 -3.01 -5.70
CA HIS A 58 -0.40 -3.91 -4.95
C HIS A 58 0.98 -4.05 -5.62
N LYS A 59 1.44 -3.04 -6.37
CA LYS A 59 2.77 -3.07 -7.00
C LYS A 59 3.88 -2.99 -5.96
N ASP A 60 3.78 -1.98 -5.12
CA ASP A 60 4.72 -1.60 -4.09
C ASP A 60 3.94 -1.52 -2.76
N ILE A 61 4.62 -1.75 -1.64
CA ILE A 61 4.07 -1.64 -0.29
C ILE A 61 4.53 -0.30 0.29
N ASP A 62 3.59 0.62 0.50
CA ASP A 62 3.90 1.94 1.06
C ASP A 62 3.68 1.93 2.57
N VAL A 63 4.74 2.24 3.34
CA VAL A 63 4.68 2.25 4.81
C VAL A 63 5.32 3.50 5.38
N PHE A 64 4.66 4.08 6.38
CA PHE A 64 5.27 5.06 7.25
C PHE A 64 5.76 4.40 8.53
N VAL A 65 6.90 4.88 9.04
CA VAL A 65 7.53 4.36 10.24
C VAL A 65 7.92 5.52 11.13
N LYS A 66 7.53 5.44 12.40
CA LYS A 66 7.94 6.41 13.41
C LYS A 66 9.43 6.27 13.69
N LYS A 67 10.10 7.38 14.01
CA LYS A 67 11.55 7.45 14.19
C LYS A 67 12.09 6.42 15.17
N GLU A 68 11.37 6.18 16.27
CA GLU A 68 11.70 5.19 17.29
C GLU A 68 11.74 3.75 16.76
N ASN A 69 10.94 3.43 15.74
CA ASN A 69 10.79 2.09 15.18
C ASN A 69 11.69 1.83 13.97
N VAL A 70 12.34 2.87 13.42
CA VAL A 70 13.13 2.79 12.18
C VAL A 70 14.20 1.70 12.27
N ALA A 71 14.97 1.67 13.35
CA ALA A 71 16.07 0.73 13.50
C ALA A 71 15.57 -0.72 13.49
N GLU A 72 14.49 -0.99 14.21
CA GLU A 72 13.93 -2.34 14.34
C GLU A 72 13.29 -2.81 13.02
N VAL A 73 12.54 -1.95 12.35
CA VAL A 73 11.98 -2.27 11.02
C VAL A 73 13.08 -2.59 10.02
N VAL A 74 14.17 -1.82 10.00
CA VAL A 74 15.30 -2.09 9.09
C VAL A 74 15.96 -3.43 9.41
N ILE A 75 16.11 -3.79 10.69
CA ILE A 75 16.66 -5.09 11.08
C ILE A 75 15.75 -6.23 10.61
N ILE A 76 14.44 -6.11 10.81
CA ILE A 76 13.46 -7.12 10.35
C ILE A 76 13.55 -7.26 8.82
N LEU A 77 13.55 -6.15 8.08
CA LEU A 77 13.68 -6.16 6.62
C LEU A 77 14.96 -6.89 6.16
N GLN A 78 16.10 -6.60 6.80
CA GLN A 78 17.37 -7.27 6.49
C GLN A 78 17.35 -8.76 6.80
N GLN A 79 16.80 -9.16 7.95
CA GLN A 79 16.64 -10.57 8.33
C GLN A 79 15.73 -11.32 7.36
N GLU A 80 14.71 -10.63 6.83
CA GLU A 80 13.81 -11.14 5.81
C GLU A 80 14.42 -11.11 4.40
N GLY A 81 15.67 -10.67 4.24
CA GLY A 81 16.40 -10.68 2.97
C GLY A 81 16.08 -9.51 2.04
N PHE A 82 15.46 -8.45 2.54
CA PHE A 82 15.31 -7.20 1.79
C PHE A 82 16.63 -6.42 1.74
N GLN A 83 16.89 -5.82 0.60
CA GLN A 83 18.07 -4.98 0.38
C GLN A 83 17.65 -3.55 0.09
N LYS A 84 18.39 -2.57 0.65
CA LYS A 84 18.17 -1.17 0.32
C LYS A 84 18.52 -0.95 -1.16
N VAL A 85 17.59 -0.36 -1.90
CA VAL A 85 17.78 0.05 -3.29
C VAL A 85 17.82 1.58 -3.34
N TRP A 86 18.83 2.12 -4.02
CA TRP A 86 18.93 3.55 -4.25
C TRP A 86 18.01 3.96 -5.39
N THR A 87 17.22 5.00 -5.13
CA THR A 87 16.31 5.60 -6.09
C THR A 87 16.77 7.01 -6.44
N ARG A 88 16.19 7.57 -7.50
CA ARG A 88 16.37 9.00 -7.83
C ARG A 88 15.87 9.95 -6.74
N TYR A 89 15.02 9.47 -5.82
CA TYR A 89 14.42 10.28 -4.76
C TYR A 89 15.31 10.37 -3.51
N ASP A 90 16.27 9.46 -3.33
CA ASP A 90 17.22 9.51 -2.20
C ASP A 90 18.11 10.77 -2.21
N HIS A 91 18.21 11.48 -3.33
CA HIS A 91 18.97 12.72 -3.48
C HIS A 91 18.12 14.00 -3.36
N LEU A 92 16.79 13.88 -3.28
CA LEU A 92 15.92 15.03 -3.14
C LEU A 92 15.82 15.43 -1.66
N GLN A 93 15.86 16.72 -1.38
CA GLN A 93 15.52 17.25 -0.06
C GLN A 93 14.00 17.13 0.12
N SER A 94 13.52 15.97 0.60
CA SER A 94 12.16 15.80 1.10
C SER A 94 12.12 15.92 2.62
N GLU A 95 11.00 16.37 3.17
CA GLU A 95 10.77 16.37 4.62
C GLU A 95 10.75 14.95 5.20
N GLU A 96 10.41 13.97 4.36
CA GLU A 96 10.33 12.55 4.71
C GLU A 96 11.63 11.84 4.29
N ASN A 97 12.23 11.07 5.21
CA ASN A 97 13.43 10.27 4.95
C ASN A 97 13.03 9.01 4.16
N PHE A 98 12.90 9.15 2.84
CA PHE A 98 12.49 8.07 1.95
C PHE A 98 13.58 7.00 1.78
N ARG A 99 13.18 5.73 1.83
CA ARG A 99 14.05 4.58 1.53
C ARG A 99 13.25 3.53 0.78
N ARG A 100 13.87 2.88 -0.20
CA ARG A 100 13.28 1.72 -0.88
C ARG A 100 14.01 0.45 -0.48
N TYR A 101 13.23 -0.60 -0.23
CA TYR A 101 13.74 -1.94 0.04
C TYR A 101 13.13 -2.93 -0.95
N GLU A 102 13.95 -3.79 -1.54
CA GLU A 102 13.48 -4.81 -2.50
C GLU A 102 13.94 -6.21 -2.06
N LYS A 103 13.06 -7.20 -2.27
CA LYS A 103 13.37 -8.63 -2.13
C LYS A 103 12.83 -9.36 -3.35
N THR A 104 13.61 -10.30 -3.86
CA THR A 104 13.16 -11.20 -4.94
C THR A 104 12.89 -12.58 -4.35
N VAL A 105 11.71 -13.11 -4.58
CA VAL A 105 11.30 -14.47 -4.21
C VAL A 105 11.15 -15.33 -5.46
N GLU A 106 11.58 -16.59 -5.39
CA GLU A 106 11.35 -17.58 -6.43
C GLU A 106 10.01 -18.27 -6.18
N LEU A 107 9.16 -18.32 -7.20
CA LEU A 107 7.85 -18.98 -7.17
C LEU A 107 8.02 -20.45 -7.57
N GLU A 108 7.05 -21.30 -7.19
CA GLU A 108 7.05 -22.74 -7.51
C GLU A 108 7.19 -23.06 -9.01
N ASN A 109 6.78 -22.13 -9.87
CA ASN A 109 6.89 -22.26 -11.32
C ASN A 109 8.24 -21.79 -11.90
N GLY A 110 9.24 -21.53 -11.05
CA GLY A 110 10.57 -21.05 -11.42
C GLY A 110 10.62 -19.58 -11.86
N LYS A 111 9.51 -18.83 -11.74
CA LYS A 111 9.51 -17.39 -12.00
C LYS A 111 9.89 -16.62 -10.75
N PHE A 112 10.47 -15.44 -10.94
CA PHE A 112 10.81 -14.55 -9.85
C PHE A 112 9.74 -13.48 -9.66
N HIS A 113 9.39 -13.21 -8.41
CA HIS A 113 8.54 -12.11 -8.00
C HIS A 113 9.33 -11.16 -7.10
N ARG A 114 9.34 -9.88 -7.48
CA ARG A 114 9.93 -8.83 -6.65
C ARG A 114 8.87 -8.17 -5.77
N ILE A 115 9.19 -8.07 -4.49
CA ILE A 115 8.47 -7.32 -3.47
C ILE A 115 9.23 -6.00 -3.26
N THR A 116 8.54 -4.88 -3.38
CA THR A 116 9.07 -3.54 -3.13
C THR A 116 8.40 -2.97 -1.89
N ILE A 117 9.17 -2.40 -0.98
CA ILE A 117 8.67 -1.63 0.16
C ILE A 117 9.22 -0.22 0.07
N ASP A 118 8.31 0.74 -0.02
CA ASP A 118 8.58 2.16 0.05
C ASP A 118 8.36 2.62 1.50
N PHE A 119 9.47 3.00 2.12
CA PHE A 119 9.56 3.34 3.52
C PHE A 119 9.68 4.85 3.68
N PHE A 120 8.81 5.43 4.49
CA PHE A 120 8.78 6.86 4.79
C PHE A 120 8.90 7.08 6.30
N GLU A 121 9.88 7.87 6.74
CA GLU A 121 10.00 8.24 8.17
C GLU A 121 9.05 9.39 8.50
N ARG A 122 8.07 9.17 9.38
CA ARG A 122 7.12 10.21 9.83
C ARG A 122 6.51 9.89 11.19
N ASN A 123 6.37 10.90 12.05
CA ASN A 123 5.89 10.72 13.44
C ASN A 123 4.45 11.19 13.68
N ASP A 124 3.95 12.10 12.85
CA ASP A 124 2.75 12.92 13.07
C ASP A 124 1.62 12.57 12.09
N LEU A 125 1.39 11.29 11.85
CA LEU A 125 0.30 10.82 11.01
C LEU A 125 -0.94 10.47 11.82
N GLU A 126 -2.09 10.96 11.36
CA GLU A 126 -3.35 10.43 11.85
C GLU A 126 -3.61 9.04 11.27
N THR A 127 -3.92 8.10 12.16
CA THR A 127 -4.12 6.69 11.82
C THR A 127 -5.47 6.19 12.27
N VAL A 128 -5.85 5.02 11.74
CA VAL A 128 -7.01 4.24 12.14
C VAL A 128 -6.64 2.76 12.10
N GLU A 129 -7.30 1.95 12.91
CA GLU A 129 -7.17 0.49 12.87
C GLU A 129 -8.14 -0.09 11.84
N ALA A 130 -7.64 -0.90 10.92
CA ALA A 130 -8.44 -1.58 9.90
C ALA A 130 -7.93 -3.01 9.69
N ASN A 131 -8.82 -4.00 9.84
CA ASN A 131 -8.49 -5.43 9.71
C ASN A 131 -7.23 -5.87 10.49
N GLY A 132 -7.02 -5.28 11.67
CA GLY A 132 -5.90 -5.57 12.57
C GLY A 132 -4.60 -4.83 12.24
N PHE A 133 -4.58 -3.95 11.25
CA PHE A 133 -3.41 -3.13 10.91
C PHE A 133 -3.68 -1.65 11.21
N THR A 134 -2.63 -0.96 11.65
CA THR A 134 -2.63 0.50 11.68
C THR A 134 -2.43 1.04 10.27
N VAL A 135 -3.41 1.77 9.77
CA VAL A 135 -3.38 2.40 8.43
C VAL A 135 -3.50 3.92 8.54
N VAL A 136 -3.03 4.65 7.53
CA VAL A 136 -3.26 6.10 7.42
C VAL A 136 -4.76 6.36 7.31
N LYS A 137 -5.30 7.33 8.06
CA LYS A 137 -6.72 7.71 7.96
C LYS A 137 -7.11 8.05 6.51
N PRO A 138 -8.33 7.68 6.05
CA PRO A 138 -8.79 7.96 4.69
C PRO A 138 -8.59 9.40 4.23
N GLU A 139 -8.92 10.39 5.06
CA GLU A 139 -8.82 11.81 4.73
C GLU A 139 -7.37 12.22 4.48
N VAL A 140 -6.45 11.75 5.34
CA VAL A 140 -5.01 12.02 5.21
C VAL A 140 -4.42 11.26 4.03
N LEU A 141 -4.78 9.98 3.87
CA LEU A 141 -4.31 9.13 2.78
C LEU A 141 -4.67 9.72 1.41
N LEU A 142 -5.86 10.31 1.27
CA LEU A 142 -6.28 10.99 0.05
C LEU A 142 -5.40 12.20 -0.32
N THR A 143 -4.75 12.85 0.65
CA THR A 143 -3.84 13.98 0.40
C THR A 143 -2.49 13.56 -0.20
N PHE A 144 -2.11 12.28 -0.07
CA PHE A 144 -0.85 11.76 -0.58
C PHE A 144 -0.87 11.47 -2.08
N TYR A 145 -2.06 11.33 -2.66
CA TYR A 145 -2.21 11.13 -4.09
C TYR A 145 -1.81 12.39 -4.86
N ARG A 146 -1.04 12.20 -5.95
CA ARG A 146 -0.36 13.23 -6.76
C ARG A 146 1.00 13.70 -6.22
N ASN A 147 1.32 13.38 -4.97
CA ASN A 147 2.61 13.70 -4.36
C ASN A 147 3.44 12.42 -4.15
N ILE A 148 2.97 11.55 -3.25
CA ILE A 148 3.64 10.29 -2.87
C ILE A 148 3.07 9.13 -3.69
N HIS A 149 1.74 9.09 -3.84
CA HIS A 149 1.05 8.01 -4.55
C HIS A 149 0.69 8.40 -5.98
N SER A 150 0.99 7.51 -6.92
CA SER A 150 0.96 7.79 -8.36
C SER A 150 -0.42 7.76 -9.04
N SER A 151 -1.44 7.15 -8.43
CA SER A 151 -2.75 6.97 -9.09
C SER A 151 -3.90 7.40 -8.18
N ASP A 152 -4.49 8.56 -8.49
CA ASP A 152 -5.69 9.08 -7.81
C ASP A 152 -7.01 8.55 -8.42
N LYS A 153 -6.92 7.56 -9.31
CA LYS A 153 -8.03 7.03 -10.14
C LYS A 153 -8.40 5.57 -9.82
N CYS A 154 -7.79 4.95 -8.81
CA CYS A 154 -8.20 3.62 -8.35
C CYS A 154 -9.63 3.67 -7.82
N TRP A 155 -10.39 2.57 -7.94
CA TRP A 155 -11.79 2.53 -7.52
C TRP A 155 -11.94 2.88 -6.05
N ALA A 156 -11.09 2.33 -5.18
CA ALA A 156 -11.08 2.66 -3.76
C ALA A 156 -10.89 4.16 -3.50
N VAL A 157 -9.95 4.81 -4.20
CA VAL A 157 -9.68 6.25 -4.04
C VAL A 157 -10.88 7.08 -4.47
N MET A 158 -11.48 6.74 -5.61
CA MET A 158 -12.65 7.46 -6.14
C MET A 158 -13.88 7.24 -5.25
N ALA A 159 -14.09 6.01 -4.78
CA ALA A 159 -15.17 5.66 -3.86
C ALA A 159 -15.02 6.36 -2.50
N ALA A 160 -13.81 6.35 -1.92
CA ALA A 160 -13.53 7.01 -0.66
C ALA A 160 -13.81 8.52 -0.74
N LYS A 161 -13.42 9.18 -1.84
CA LYS A 161 -13.77 10.60 -2.08
C LYS A 161 -15.28 10.83 -2.09
N ASP A 162 -16.04 10.04 -2.85
CA ASP A 162 -17.51 10.14 -2.93
C ASP A 162 -18.18 9.91 -1.57
N LEU A 163 -17.70 8.95 -0.79
CA LEU A 163 -18.23 8.62 0.53
C LEU A 163 -17.96 9.73 1.54
N LEU A 164 -16.73 10.24 1.59
CA LEU A 164 -16.35 11.31 2.51
C LEU A 164 -17.05 12.64 2.19
N GLU A 165 -17.27 12.97 0.91
CA GLU A 165 -18.09 14.12 0.50
C GLU A 165 -19.53 14.01 1.05
N LYS A 166 -20.05 12.78 1.16
CA LYS A 166 -21.36 12.46 1.75
C LYS A 166 -21.31 12.28 3.27
N ARG A 167 -20.15 12.48 3.90
CA ARG A 167 -19.90 12.24 5.34
C ARG A 167 -20.18 10.79 5.77
N ILE A 168 -19.89 9.85 4.87
CA ILE A 168 -19.97 8.41 5.12
C ILE A 168 -18.54 7.89 5.31
N ASP A 169 -18.33 7.11 6.37
CA ASP A 169 -17.04 6.44 6.62
C ASP A 169 -16.77 5.41 5.50
N PRO A 170 -15.62 5.51 4.79
CA PRO A 170 -15.29 4.55 3.75
C PRO A 170 -14.87 3.18 4.28
N ILE A 171 -14.44 3.05 5.54
CA ILE A 171 -13.90 1.80 6.08
C ILE A 171 -14.98 0.71 6.09
N GLY A 172 -14.65 -0.44 5.54
CA GLY A 172 -15.55 -1.58 5.38
C GLY A 172 -16.64 -1.37 4.34
N HIS A 173 -16.64 -0.25 3.59
CA HIS A 173 -17.69 0.02 2.61
C HIS A 173 -17.44 -0.78 1.31
N PRO A 174 -18.43 -1.55 0.79
CA PRO A 174 -18.24 -2.44 -0.38
C PRO A 174 -17.66 -1.75 -1.62
N LYS A 175 -18.05 -0.49 -1.85
CA LYS A 175 -17.54 0.37 -2.93
C LYS A 175 -16.01 0.50 -3.00
N LEU A 176 -15.27 0.24 -1.91
CA LEU A 176 -13.81 0.29 -1.97
C LEU A 176 -13.23 -0.81 -2.86
N SER A 177 -13.87 -1.98 -2.89
CA SER A 177 -13.43 -3.16 -3.64
C SER A 177 -14.33 -3.55 -4.82
N GLU A 178 -15.55 -3.04 -4.88
CA GLU A 178 -16.49 -3.34 -5.96
C GLU A 178 -16.11 -2.70 -7.29
N MET A 179 -16.30 -3.45 -8.38
CA MET A 179 -16.17 -2.91 -9.73
C MET A 179 -17.29 -1.87 -9.98
N PRO A 180 -16.94 -0.63 -10.37
CA PRO A 180 -17.92 0.39 -10.72
C PRO A 180 -18.82 -0.09 -11.87
N LYS A 181 -20.13 0.23 -11.77
CA LYS A 181 -21.14 -0.07 -12.80
C LYS A 181 -21.17 1.01 -13.89
#